data_AF-A0A963WQD2-F1
#
_entry.id   AF-A0A963WQD2-F1
#
_cell.length_a   1.000
_cell.length_b   1.000
_cell.length_c   1.000
_cell.angle_alpha   90.00
_cell.angle_beta   90.00
_cell.angle_gamma   90.00
#
_symmetry.space_group_name_H-M   'P 1'
#
loop_
_entity.id
_entity.type
_entity.pdbx_description
1 polymer ?
#
loop_
_entity_poly.entity_id
_entity_poly.type
_entity_poly.pdbx_seq_one_letter_code
_entity_poly.pdbx_strand_id
1 'polypeptide(L)'
;MQTLWRFYGFSLIFTLVCLGLGAWYGWSSTGSITGTLSMLWIVVVLSVLEISLSFDNAVVNASVLKEMDEVWQRRFLTWGIAFAV
;
A
#
# COMPACT_ATOMS: atom_id res chain seq x y z
N MET A 1 13.06 12.42 15.22
CA MET A 1 11.58 12.39 15.04
C MET A 1 11.03 13.32 13.97
N GLN A 2 11.58 14.51 13.75
CA GLN A 2 11.05 15.44 12.72
C GLN A 2 11.08 14.86 11.27
N THR A 3 12.08 14.05 10.93
CA THR A 3 12.20 13.42 9.60
C THR A 3 11.12 12.38 9.33
N LEU A 4 10.79 11.53 10.31
CA LEU A 4 9.74 10.51 10.18
C LEU A 4 8.38 11.15 9.90
N TRP A 5 8.01 12.17 10.68
CA TRP A 5 6.74 12.87 10.49
C TRP A 5 6.66 13.63 9.16
N ARG A 6 7.78 14.16 8.67
CA ARG A 6 7.82 14.89 7.41
C ARG A 6 7.58 13.98 6.19
N PHE A 7 8.14 12.77 6.18
CA PHE A 7 8.03 11.86 5.03
C PHE A 7 6.92 10.82 5.17
N TYR A 8 6.64 10.36 6.39
CA TYR A 8 5.72 9.24 6.63
C TYR A 8 4.50 9.64 7.48
N GLY A 9 4.38 10.89 7.92
CA GLY A 9 3.28 11.32 8.80
C GLY A 9 1.91 11.02 8.22
N PHE A 10 1.68 11.36 6.95
CA PHE A 10 0.44 11.04 6.26
C PHE A 10 0.19 9.54 6.16
N SER A 11 1.19 8.77 5.70
CA SER A 11 1.07 7.31 5.56
C SER A 11 0.78 6.63 6.89
N LEU A 12 1.40 7.07 7.99
CA LEU A 12 1.14 6.53 9.32
C LEU A 12 -0.28 6.83 9.79
N ILE A 13 -0.75 8.07 9.61
CA ILE A 13 -2.14 8.44 9.94
C ILE A 13 -3.11 7.59 9.12
N PHE A 14 -2.88 7.47 7.81
CA PHE A 14 -3.72 6.69 6.92
C PHE A 14 -3.78 5.21 7.33
N THR A 15 -2.63 4.59 7.62
CA THR A 15 -2.57 3.21 8.11
C THR A 15 -3.33 3.05 9.43
N LEU A 16 -3.19 3.98 10.38
CA LEU A 16 -3.93 3.93 11.64
C LEU A 16 -5.45 4.05 11.42
N VAL A 17 -5.89 4.89 10.49
CA VAL A 17 -7.31 4.99 10.11
C VAL A 17 -7.80 3.68 9.51
N CYS A 18 -7.06 3.07 8.57
CA CYS A 18 -7.44 1.79 7.97
C CYS A 18 -7.50 0.65 9.01
N LEU A 19 -6.53 0.58 9.92
CA LEU A 19 -6.54 -0.40 11.01
C LEU A 19 -7.69 -0.16 11.99
N GLY A 20 -8.00 1.11 12.30
CA GLY A 20 -9.14 1.49 13.13
C GLY A 20 -10.48 1.09 12.50
N LEU A 21 -10.64 1.31 11.19
CA LEU A 21 -11.81 0.86 10.43
C LEU A 21 -11.90 -0.67 10.40
N GLY A 22 -10.79 -1.38 10.22
CA GLY A 22 -10.73 -2.83 10.29
C GLY A 22 -11.11 -3.38 11.68
N ALA A 23 -10.66 -2.73 12.75
CA ALA A 23 -11.03 -3.08 14.12
C ALA A 23 -12.52 -2.83 14.38
N TRP A 24 -13.04 -1.68 13.93
CA TRP A 24 -14.45 -1.35 14.05
C TRP A 24 -15.33 -2.35 13.29
N TYR A 25 -14.96 -2.69 12.06
CA TYR A 25 -15.66 -3.68 11.25
C TYR A 25 -15.60 -5.09 11.89
N GLY A 26 -14.42 -5.51 12.37
CA GLY A 26 -14.26 -6.79 13.08
C GLY A 26 -15.11 -6.89 14.35
N TRP A 27 -15.18 -5.81 15.12
CA TRP A 27 -16.05 -5.73 16.30
C TRP A 27 -17.53 -5.75 15.91
N SER A 28 -17.93 -4.95 14.93
CA SER A 28 -19.32 -4.90 14.45
C SER A 28 -19.80 -6.22 13.84
N SER A 29 -18.91 -6.98 13.20
CA SER A 29 -19.25 -8.26 12.56
C SER A 29 -19.23 -9.44 13.52
N THR A 30 -18.35 -9.45 14.52
CA THR A 30 -18.10 -10.65 15.34
C THR A 30 -18.51 -10.50 16.80
N GLY A 31 -18.64 -9.27 17.32
CA GLY A 31 -19.00 -9.00 18.72
C GLY A 31 -18.01 -9.55 19.76
N SER A 32 -16.83 -10.02 19.33
CA SER A 32 -15.83 -10.65 20.18
C SER A 32 -14.43 -10.07 19.94
N ILE A 33 -13.64 -10.02 21.01
CA ILE A 33 -12.25 -9.55 20.96
C ILE A 33 -11.41 -10.47 20.08
N THR A 34 -11.57 -11.79 20.24
CA THR A 34 -10.83 -12.80 19.46
C THR A 34 -11.12 -12.68 17.97
N GLY A 35 -12.39 -12.53 17.56
CA GLY A 35 -12.76 -12.34 16.16
C GLY A 35 -12.18 -11.06 15.56
N THR A 36 -12.22 -9.97 16.33
CA THR A 36 -11.64 -8.68 15.91
C THR A 36 -10.13 -8.78 15.73
N LEU A 37 -9.41 -9.45 16.64
CA LEU A 37 -7.96 -9.66 16.52
C LEU A 37 -7.61 -10.55 15.32
N SER A 38 -8.37 -11.61 15.06
CA SER A 38 -8.18 -12.44 13.86
C SER A 38 -8.37 -11.65 12.56
N MET A 39 -9.37 -10.76 12.52
CA MET A 39 -9.59 -9.89 11.37
C MET A 39 -8.47 -8.88 11.18
N LEU A 40 -8.03 -8.22 12.25
CA LEU A 40 -6.89 -7.31 12.20
C LEU A 40 -5.60 -8.01 11.77
N TRP A 41 -5.39 -9.25 12.21
CA TRP A 41 -4.27 -10.08 11.77
C TRP A 41 -4.29 -10.31 10.25
N ILE A 42 -5.45 -10.68 9.70
CA ILE A 42 -5.62 -10.84 8.25
C ILE A 42 -5.33 -9.51 7.53
N VAL A 43 -5.87 -8.38 8.01
CA VAL A 43 -5.63 -7.06 7.42
C VAL A 43 -4.13 -6.74 7.38
N VAL A 44 -3.41 -6.98 8.48
CA VAL A 44 -1.96 -6.73 8.54
C VAL A 44 -1.20 -7.64 7.57
N VAL A 45 -1.50 -8.93 7.54
CA VAL A 45 -0.82 -9.89 6.64
C VAL A 45 -1.06 -9.52 5.18
N LEU A 46 -2.32 -9.25 4.79
CA LEU A 46 -2.65 -8.82 3.44
C LEU A 46 -2.01 -7.49 3.08
N SER A 47 -1.95 -6.54 4.02
CA SER A 47 -1.27 -5.26 3.79
C SER A 47 0.22 -5.47 3.50
N VAL A 48 0.91 -6.31 4.27
CA VAL A 48 2.33 -6.62 4.03
C VAL A 48 2.52 -7.32 2.69
N LEU A 49 1.66 -8.28 2.35
CA LEU A 49 1.70 -8.98 1.08
C LEU A 49 1.50 -8.03 -0.10
N GLU A 50 0.49 -7.15 -0.03
CA GLU A 50 0.16 -6.19 -1.08
C GLU A 50 1.27 -5.17 -1.30
N ILE A 51 1.86 -4.66 -0.22
CA ILE A 51 3.02 -3.75 -0.28
C ILE A 51 4.21 -4.45 -0.95
N SER A 52 4.44 -5.72 -0.63
CA SER A 52 5.57 -6.48 -1.17
C SER A 52 5.42 -6.71 -2.68
N LEU A 53 4.22 -7.13 -3.13
CA LEU A 53 3.93 -7.33 -4.55
C LEU A 53 3.92 -6.02 -5.34
N SER A 54 3.36 -4.96 -4.77
CA SER A 54 3.37 -3.63 -5.39
C SER A 54 4.78 -3.10 -5.56
N PHE A 55 5.66 -3.34 -4.58
CA PHE A 55 7.06 -2.94 -4.65
C PHE A 55 7.83 -3.74 -5.72
N ASP A 56 7.63 -5.05 -5.79
CA ASP A 56 8.25 -5.90 -6.83
C ASP A 56 7.87 -5.43 -8.25
N ASN A 57 6.58 -5.16 -8.47
CA ASN A 57 6.08 -4.60 -9.72
C ASN A 57 6.69 -3.23 -10.03
N ALA A 58 6.83 -2.35 -9.02
CA ALA A 58 7.44 -1.04 -9.22
C ALA A 58 8.94 -1.13 -9.58
N VAL A 59 9.67 -2.08 -8.98
CA VAL A 59 11.10 -2.31 -9.27
C VAL A 59 11.30 -2.86 -10.68
N VAL A 60 10.50 -3.86 -11.08
CA VAL A 60 10.55 -4.43 -12.44
C VAL A 60 10.19 -3.37 -13.48
N ASN A 61 9.18 -2.55 -13.22
CA ASN A 61 8.80 -1.47 -14.11
C ASN A 61 9.91 -0.40 -14.23
N ALA A 62 10.54 -0.03 -13.11
CA ALA A 62 11.65 0.92 -13.11
C ALA A 62 12.89 0.39 -13.85
N SER A 63 13.20 -0.92 -13.78
CA SER A 63 14.33 -1.50 -14.51
C SER A 63 14.10 -1.49 -16.02
N VAL A 64 12.89 -1.86 -16.47
CA VAL A 64 12.51 -1.79 -17.89
C VAL A 64 12.51 -0.34 -18.38
N LEU A 65 11.95 0.59 -17.60
CA LEU A 65 11.86 2.01 -17.97
C LEU A 65 13.23 2.66 -18.22
N LYS A 66 14.27 2.19 -17.51
CA LYS A 66 15.64 2.69 -17.65
C LYS A 66 16.27 2.33 -19.00
N GLU A 67 15.79 1.27 -19.65
CA GLU A 67 16.30 0.78 -20.94
C GLU A 67 15.50 1.32 -22.13
N MET A 68 14.41 2.05 -21.90
CA MET A 68 13.54 2.60 -22.95
C MET A 68 14.08 3.92 -23.51
N ASP A 69 13.84 4.16 -24.81
CA ASP A 69 14.10 5.46 -25.44
C ASP A 69 13.27 6.59 -24.78
N GLU A 70 13.78 7.82 -24.80
CA GLU A 70 13.16 8.98 -24.13
C GLU A 70 11.68 9.18 -24.49
N VAL A 71 11.29 8.92 -25.73
CA VAL A 71 9.92 9.05 -26.21
C VAL A 71 9.00 8.05 -25.52
N TRP A 72 9.46 6.81 -25.36
CA TRP A 72 8.70 5.75 -24.72
C TRP A 72 8.70 5.88 -23.20
N GLN A 73 9.81 6.36 -22.61
CA GLN A 73 9.85 6.71 -21.19
C GLN A 73 8.81 7.79 -20.86
N ARG A 74 8.74 8.87 -21.65
CA ARG A 74 7.71 9.91 -21.45
C ARG A 74 6.29 9.37 -21.59
N ARG A 75 6.02 8.57 -22.63
CA ARG A 75 4.70 7.95 -22.85
C ARG A 75 4.32 7.02 -21.69
N PHE A 76 5.28 6.26 -21.18
CA PHE A 76 5.08 5.40 -20.04
C PHE A 76 4.76 6.19 -18.76
N LEU A 77 5.50 7.28 -18.51
CA LEU A 77 5.25 8.14 -17.35
C LEU A 77 3.92 8.92 -17.44
N THR A 78 3.43 9.22 -18.64
CA THR A 78 2.15 9.95 -18.82
C THR A 78 0.93 9.04 -18.85
N TRP A 79 1.00 7.93 -19.57
CA TRP A 79 -0.14 7.02 -19.76
C TRP A 79 0.12 5.64 -19.16
N GLY A 80 1.34 5.13 -19.30
CA GLY A 80 1.70 3.79 -18.79
C GLY A 80 1.45 3.63 -17.29
N ILE A 81 1.88 4.58 -16.45
CA ILE A 81 1.63 4.52 -14.99
C ILE A 81 0.14 4.57 -14.67
N ALA A 82 -0.66 5.34 -15.41
CA ALA A 82 -2.10 5.49 -15.16
C ALA A 82 -2.92 4.23 -15.48
N PHE A 83 -2.40 3.34 -16.33
CA PHE A 83 -3.07 2.09 -16.72
C PHE A 83 -2.40 0.84 -16.13
N ALA A 84 -1.13 0.93 -15.72
CA ALA A 84 -0.38 -0.19 -15.17
C ALA A 84 -0.69 -0.48 -13.69
N VAL A 85 -1.33 0.46 -12.99
CA VAL A 85 -1.69 0.40 -11.57
C VAL A 85 -3.17 0.64 -11.40
#